data_AF-A0A8H4QJU2-F1
#
_entry.id   AF-A0A8H4QJU2-F1
#
_cell.length_a   1.000
_cell.length_b   1.000
_cell.length_c   1.000
_cell.angle_alpha   90.00
_cell.angle_beta   90.00
_cell.angle_gamma   90.00
#
_symmetry.space_group_name_H-M   'P 1'
#
loop_
_entity.id
_entity.type
_entity.pdbx_description
1 polymer ?
#
loop_
_entity_poly.entity_id
_entity_poly.type
_entity_poly.pdbx_seq_one_letter_code
_entity_poly.pdbx_strand_id
1 'polypeptide(L)'
;MQHNTLRPLSFKRIEVAAFKPFTHFAGTAYCDPARTLAWDCGANCRANSDFIPTASGGDGSTTQYWYVGYSPSHASVIVGYQGTDPEQLEAILTDLNIAMTILDPLNFPGVSPTIRVHLGFYEAHARSSTQILVAVRQAIARHGAQKVTTVGHSLGGALALLGAVFLPLHIPNVTVEAVTYGMPRVGNRAFADYVDAHLSVKHVNNKQDPIPILPGMFLGFHHPSGEVHIFRANDWADCPGPSGLRVPLFSLGGWLTLGGSLKGDPVKEIMKTAFEAGINMFDTAEEYSGGKSEEEMGRVIKELGLRRSDLVISTKIFWGIGRKGPNDGNRKTSGSRGVSDRHMKGTRESLARLGVTYVDVIFAHRHDHNVPMEEIVRAFNYVIDQGWAHYWGTSEWTAREIEEAHHVATKLNLIAPIAEQCQHSMFTRERPEKEYHNLYKKYGLGTTTFSSLEFGLLTGKYNDGIPEGTRFSQHSGEFGRLVKELETDVGKEKIRKVRELTALAHDELQTTMSALALAWVAKNTNTSTVILGASKPEQILENLKALEVIPKLTPEIMDKIDKILNNTPAAFPTYGRPVLDRFGRI
;
A
#
# COMPACT_ATOMS: atom_id res chain seq x y z
N MET A 1 20.29 -11.24 6.17
CA MET A 1 19.65 -12.34 6.92
C MET A 1 18.37 -11.80 7.54
N GLN A 2 17.27 -12.57 7.45
CA GLN A 2 16.08 -12.68 8.34
C GLN A 2 15.46 -11.41 8.98
N HIS A 3 14.16 -11.14 9.05
CA HIS A 3 12.89 -11.71 8.60
C HIS A 3 11.95 -10.49 8.51
N ASN A 4 11.53 -10.09 7.30
CA ASN A 4 10.65 -8.94 7.10
C ASN A 4 9.24 -9.46 6.88
N THR A 5 8.25 -8.98 7.65
CA THR A 5 6.87 -9.50 7.62
C THR A 5 6.16 -9.13 6.31
N LEU A 6 6.27 -10.05 5.34
CA LEU A 6 5.48 -10.14 4.10
C LEU A 6 4.03 -10.51 4.46
N ARG A 7 3.02 -9.85 3.87
CA ARG A 7 1.72 -10.50 3.68
C ARG A 7 1.81 -11.34 2.41
N PRO A 8 1.58 -12.66 2.49
CA PRO A 8 1.33 -13.44 1.30
C PRO A 8 0.08 -12.87 0.63
N LEU A 9 0.23 -12.45 -0.62
CA LEU A 9 -0.91 -12.32 -1.50
C LEU A 9 -1.64 -13.68 -1.53
N SER A 10 -2.86 -13.76 -0.97
CA SER A 10 -3.80 -14.80 -1.40
C SER A 10 -4.36 -14.44 -2.77
N PHE A 11 -3.48 -14.12 -3.71
CA PHE A 11 -3.83 -14.24 -5.11
C PHE A 11 -3.86 -15.75 -5.35
N LYS A 12 -5.04 -16.25 -5.75
CA LYS A 12 -5.19 -17.59 -6.32
C LYS A 12 -3.97 -17.85 -7.21
N ARG A 13 -3.40 -19.07 -7.12
CA ARG A 13 -2.22 -19.66 -7.80
C ARG A 13 -1.98 -19.37 -9.31
N ILE A 14 -2.48 -18.28 -9.90
CA ILE A 14 -2.53 -18.03 -11.34
C ILE A 14 -1.67 -16.83 -11.81
N GLU A 15 -1.26 -15.86 -10.99
CA GLU A 15 -0.64 -14.65 -11.57
C GLU A 15 0.88 -14.73 -11.87
N VAL A 16 1.70 -15.45 -11.10
CA VAL A 16 3.15 -15.53 -11.40
C VAL A 16 3.43 -16.31 -12.68
N ALA A 17 2.73 -17.43 -12.86
CA ALA A 17 2.83 -18.24 -14.06
C ALA A 17 2.36 -17.46 -15.30
N ALA A 18 1.39 -16.55 -15.15
CA ALA A 18 0.91 -15.72 -16.24
C ALA A 18 1.96 -14.72 -16.75
N PHE A 19 2.87 -14.24 -15.88
CA PHE A 19 3.95 -13.32 -16.30
C PHE A 19 5.19 -14.02 -16.86
N LYS A 20 5.40 -15.30 -16.55
CA LYS A 20 6.61 -16.03 -16.98
C LYS A 20 6.80 -16.07 -18.51
N PRO A 21 5.76 -16.30 -19.33
CA PRO A 21 5.88 -16.19 -20.80
C PRO A 21 6.38 -14.83 -21.25
N PHE A 22 5.89 -13.74 -20.63
CA PHE A 22 6.28 -12.38 -20.96
C PHE A 22 7.71 -12.04 -20.53
N THR A 23 8.25 -12.69 -19.49
CA THR A 23 9.68 -12.60 -19.15
C THR A 23 10.54 -13.19 -20.26
N HIS A 24 10.14 -14.33 -20.83
CA HIS A 24 10.85 -14.94 -21.96
C HIS A 24 10.70 -14.12 -23.25
N PHE A 25 9.54 -13.50 -23.49
CA PHE A 25 9.38 -12.55 -24.60
C PHE A 25 10.31 -11.33 -24.43
N ALA A 26 10.33 -10.70 -23.26
CA ALA A 26 11.24 -9.58 -22.99
C ALA A 26 12.71 -9.98 -23.12
N GLY A 27 13.10 -11.16 -22.61
CA GLY A 27 14.46 -11.69 -22.75
C GLY A 27 14.86 -12.02 -24.20
N THR A 28 13.90 -12.37 -25.06
CA THR A 28 14.16 -12.64 -26.49
C THR A 28 14.58 -11.38 -27.25
N ALA A 29 14.17 -10.20 -26.78
CA ALA A 29 14.50 -8.94 -27.44
C ALA A 29 16.00 -8.59 -27.40
N TYR A 30 16.80 -9.30 -26.60
CA TYR A 30 18.27 -9.17 -26.56
C TYR A 30 18.99 -10.03 -27.61
N CYS A 31 18.30 -10.91 -28.33
CA CYS A 31 18.88 -11.66 -29.43
C CYS A 31 18.91 -10.84 -30.73
N ASP A 32 19.90 -11.12 -31.58
CA ASP A 32 19.99 -10.53 -32.91
C ASP A 32 18.68 -10.72 -33.73
N PRO A 33 18.33 -9.76 -34.60
CA PRO A 33 17.16 -9.83 -35.46
C PRO A 33 17.05 -11.12 -36.28
N ALA A 34 18.14 -11.67 -36.82
CA ALA A 34 18.06 -12.91 -37.60
C ALA A 34 17.61 -14.10 -36.74
N ARG A 35 18.13 -14.20 -35.50
CA ARG A 35 17.73 -15.24 -34.55
C ARG A 35 16.31 -15.07 -34.03
N THR A 36 15.86 -13.84 -33.79
CA THR A 36 14.48 -13.59 -33.35
C THR A 36 13.47 -13.83 -34.48
N LEU A 37 13.82 -13.53 -35.74
CA LEU A 37 12.99 -13.85 -36.90
C LEU A 37 12.87 -15.36 -37.14
N ALA A 38 13.95 -16.11 -36.91
CA ALA A 38 13.96 -17.56 -36.97
C ALA A 38 13.36 -18.23 -35.71
N TRP A 39 13.02 -17.43 -34.69
CA TRP A 39 12.61 -17.88 -33.36
C TRP A 39 13.57 -18.89 -32.70
N ASP A 40 14.88 -18.65 -32.81
CA ASP A 40 15.95 -19.50 -32.26
C ASP A 40 16.85 -18.72 -31.28
N CYS A 41 16.25 -18.11 -30.26
CA CYS A 41 16.92 -17.44 -29.15
C CYS A 41 17.00 -18.35 -27.90
N GLY A 42 17.36 -19.62 -28.10
CA GLY A 42 17.64 -20.56 -27.00
C GLY A 42 16.45 -20.82 -26.08
N ALA A 43 16.67 -20.72 -24.77
CA ALA A 43 15.66 -21.09 -23.76
C ALA A 43 14.42 -20.18 -23.81
N ASN A 44 14.57 -18.92 -24.23
CA ASN A 44 13.46 -17.98 -24.29
C ASN A 44 12.48 -18.33 -25.42
N CYS A 45 12.97 -18.61 -26.63
CA CYS A 45 12.11 -19.06 -27.73
C CYS A 45 11.50 -20.43 -27.45
N ARG A 46 12.24 -21.36 -26.84
CA ARG A 46 11.69 -22.67 -26.44
C ARG A 46 10.54 -22.55 -25.43
N ALA A 47 10.60 -21.57 -24.53
CA ALA A 47 9.53 -21.33 -23.55
C ALA A 47 8.25 -20.79 -24.18
N ASN A 48 8.34 -20.13 -25.35
CA ASN A 48 7.23 -19.58 -26.12
C ASN A 48 7.24 -20.17 -27.54
N SER A 49 7.29 -21.51 -27.65
CA SER A 49 7.56 -22.21 -28.91
C SER A 49 6.47 -22.09 -29.98
N ASP A 50 5.28 -21.62 -29.62
CA ASP A 50 4.15 -21.39 -30.51
C ASP A 50 4.16 -20.01 -31.19
N PHE A 51 5.08 -19.13 -30.81
CA PHE A 51 5.18 -17.79 -31.38
C PHE A 51 5.58 -17.82 -32.85
N ILE A 52 4.92 -16.99 -33.66
CA ILE A 52 5.09 -16.90 -35.10
C ILE A 52 5.67 -15.52 -35.44
N PRO A 53 6.99 -15.40 -35.66
CA PRO A 53 7.61 -14.12 -36.02
C PRO A 53 7.04 -13.56 -37.32
N THR A 54 6.85 -12.25 -37.35
CA THR A 54 6.44 -11.48 -38.53
C THR A 54 7.59 -10.63 -39.05
N ALA A 55 8.27 -9.92 -38.16
CA ALA A 55 9.44 -9.11 -38.49
C ALA A 55 10.33 -8.90 -37.26
N SER A 56 11.59 -8.59 -37.50
CA SER A 56 12.54 -8.13 -36.48
C SER A 56 13.52 -7.13 -37.11
N GLY A 57 14.12 -6.28 -36.29
CA GLY A 57 15.05 -5.27 -36.77
C GLY A 57 15.81 -4.58 -35.63
N GLY A 58 16.51 -3.50 -35.98
CA GLY A 58 17.45 -2.82 -35.10
C GLY A 58 18.89 -3.30 -35.30
N ASP A 59 19.84 -2.52 -34.81
CA ASP A 59 21.28 -2.79 -34.89
C ASP A 59 21.91 -3.00 -33.49
N GLY A 60 21.10 -2.90 -32.43
CA GLY A 60 21.51 -3.11 -31.05
C GLY A 60 22.41 -2.00 -30.49
N SER A 61 22.58 -0.91 -31.23
CA SER A 61 23.42 0.24 -30.87
C SER A 61 22.65 1.56 -31.00
N THR A 62 22.47 2.04 -32.24
CA THR A 62 21.72 3.26 -32.54
C THR A 62 20.22 2.98 -32.49
N THR A 63 19.79 1.83 -32.98
CA THR A 63 18.40 1.39 -32.92
C THR A 63 18.34 0.09 -32.14
N GLN A 64 17.66 0.14 -31.00
CA GLN A 64 17.44 -1.05 -30.18
C GLN A 64 16.82 -2.18 -31.00
N TYR A 65 17.22 -3.42 -30.73
CA TYR A 65 16.59 -4.57 -31.35
C TYR A 65 15.10 -4.59 -30.99
N TRP A 66 14.30 -5.04 -31.94
CA TRP A 66 12.88 -5.21 -31.76
C TRP A 66 12.38 -6.38 -32.60
N TYR A 67 11.25 -6.95 -32.20
CA TYR A 67 10.57 -7.97 -33.00
C TYR A 67 9.06 -7.89 -32.82
N VAL A 68 8.34 -8.40 -33.81
CA VAL A 68 6.89 -8.48 -33.86
C VAL A 68 6.48 -9.86 -34.35
N GLY A 69 5.45 -10.44 -33.75
CA GLY A 69 4.87 -11.69 -34.21
C GLY A 69 3.61 -12.05 -33.43
N TYR A 70 2.97 -13.15 -33.80
CA TYR A 70 1.72 -13.59 -33.18
C TYR A 70 1.98 -14.75 -32.21
N SER A 71 1.43 -14.66 -30.99
CA SER A 71 1.36 -15.79 -30.06
C SER A 71 -0.06 -16.34 -30.03
N PRO A 72 -0.28 -17.56 -30.57
CA PRO A 72 -1.54 -18.28 -30.44
C PRO A 72 -1.97 -18.48 -28.98
N SER A 73 -1.04 -18.86 -28.09
CA SER A 73 -1.33 -19.12 -26.67
C SER A 73 -1.84 -17.90 -25.91
N HIS A 74 -1.48 -16.70 -26.37
CA HIS A 74 -1.95 -15.44 -25.78
C HIS A 74 -3.01 -14.73 -26.61
N ALA A 75 -3.38 -15.28 -27.78
CA ALA A 75 -4.23 -14.65 -28.77
C ALA A 75 -3.85 -13.17 -29.04
N SER A 76 -2.54 -12.88 -29.05
CA SER A 76 -2.01 -11.51 -29.06
C SER A 76 -0.83 -11.38 -30.02
N VAL A 77 -0.73 -10.23 -30.68
CA VAL A 77 0.52 -9.83 -31.33
C VAL A 77 1.48 -9.32 -30.26
N ILE A 78 2.65 -9.93 -30.16
CA ILE A 78 3.69 -9.51 -29.20
C ILE A 78 4.67 -8.60 -29.91
N VAL A 79 4.99 -7.48 -29.26
CA VAL A 79 6.04 -6.54 -29.69
C VAL A 79 7.10 -6.48 -28.61
N GLY A 80 8.31 -6.95 -28.90
CA GLY A 80 9.43 -6.94 -27.97
C GLY A 80 10.42 -5.82 -28.28
N TYR A 81 10.94 -5.17 -27.24
CA TYR A 81 11.94 -4.11 -27.31
C TYR A 81 13.18 -4.45 -26.49
N GLN A 82 14.37 -4.29 -27.07
CA GLN A 82 15.64 -4.47 -26.38
C GLN A 82 15.84 -3.38 -25.32
N GLY A 83 16.35 -3.79 -24.16
CA GLY A 83 16.86 -2.85 -23.15
C GLY A 83 18.35 -2.60 -23.28
N THR A 84 18.89 -1.82 -22.35
CA THR A 84 20.33 -1.53 -22.27
C THR A 84 20.93 -2.22 -21.04
N ASP A 85 22.26 -2.31 -20.99
CA ASP A 85 23.00 -2.62 -19.77
C ASP A 85 22.58 -1.66 -18.63
N PRO A 86 22.23 -2.16 -17.43
CA PRO A 86 21.87 -1.33 -16.29
C PRO A 86 22.90 -0.26 -15.93
N GLU A 87 24.21 -0.52 -16.03
CA GLU A 87 25.26 0.46 -15.67
C GLU A 87 25.29 1.63 -16.67
N GLN A 88 25.07 1.35 -17.95
CA GLN A 88 24.98 2.38 -18.99
C GLN A 88 23.65 3.14 -18.91
N LEU A 89 22.57 2.48 -18.49
CA LEU A 89 21.27 3.11 -18.35
C LEU A 89 21.21 4.04 -17.14
N GLU A 90 21.79 3.66 -15.99
CA GLU A 90 21.87 4.54 -14.82
C GLU A 90 22.62 5.84 -15.16
N ALA A 91 23.72 5.75 -15.91
CA ALA A 91 24.43 6.93 -16.43
C ALA A 91 23.51 7.78 -17.34
N ILE A 92 22.78 7.18 -18.29
CA ILE A 92 21.85 7.90 -19.18
C ILE A 92 20.70 8.58 -18.40
N LEU A 93 20.23 7.96 -17.31
CA LEU A 93 19.12 8.46 -16.49
C LEU A 93 19.55 9.48 -15.43
N THR A 94 20.86 9.68 -15.25
CA THR A 94 21.45 10.65 -14.31
C THR A 94 22.20 11.79 -15.01
N ASP A 95 22.39 11.70 -16.34
CA ASP A 95 23.06 12.70 -17.19
C ASP A 95 22.12 13.84 -17.66
N LEU A 96 22.68 14.87 -18.32
CA LEU A 96 22.05 16.07 -18.87
C LEU A 96 20.87 15.83 -19.85
N ASN A 97 20.57 14.58 -20.21
CA ASN A 97 19.48 14.16 -21.11
C ASN A 97 18.15 13.81 -20.42
N ILE A 98 18.00 14.10 -19.12
CA ILE A 98 16.71 13.98 -18.38
C ILE A 98 15.65 15.01 -18.85
N ALA A 99 15.95 15.80 -19.89
CA ALA A 99 15.00 16.73 -20.47
C ALA A 99 13.71 16.03 -20.89
N MET A 100 12.58 16.58 -20.42
CA MET A 100 11.27 16.16 -20.87
C MET A 100 10.90 16.87 -22.17
N THR A 101 10.41 16.11 -23.15
CA THR A 101 9.92 16.62 -24.42
C THR A 101 8.43 16.33 -24.58
N ILE A 102 7.76 17.08 -25.46
CA ILE A 102 6.41 16.75 -25.91
C ILE A 102 6.47 15.60 -26.92
N LEU A 103 5.42 14.80 -26.98
CA LEU A 103 5.25 13.81 -28.05
C LEU A 103 4.90 14.54 -29.36
N ASP A 104 5.58 14.21 -30.45
CA ASP A 104 5.30 14.81 -31.77
C ASP A 104 3.85 14.50 -32.18
N PRO A 105 3.00 15.52 -32.43
CA PRO A 105 1.62 15.32 -32.84
C PRO A 105 1.43 14.49 -34.12
N LEU A 106 2.44 14.40 -34.99
CA LEU A 106 2.39 13.53 -36.17
C LEU A 106 2.46 12.05 -35.79
N ASN A 107 3.29 11.73 -34.80
CA ASN A 107 3.46 10.36 -34.29
C ASN A 107 2.42 10.01 -33.22
N PHE A 108 1.93 10.99 -32.47
CA PHE A 108 0.99 10.82 -31.36
C PHE A 108 -0.22 11.77 -31.52
N PRO A 109 -1.07 11.54 -32.54
CA PRO A 109 -2.18 12.43 -32.82
C PRO A 109 -3.19 12.47 -31.66
N GLY A 110 -3.63 13.68 -31.30
CA GLY A 110 -4.63 13.90 -30.25
C GLY A 110 -4.11 13.85 -28.81
N VAL A 111 -2.80 13.61 -28.61
CA VAL A 111 -2.19 13.63 -27.28
C VAL A 111 -1.91 15.08 -26.85
N SER A 112 -2.30 15.44 -25.62
CA SER A 112 -2.15 16.80 -25.09
C SER A 112 -0.67 17.23 -25.00
N PRO A 113 -0.30 18.50 -25.31
CA PRO A 113 1.07 18.99 -25.14
C PRO A 113 1.50 19.13 -23.67
N THR A 114 0.57 18.97 -22.72
CA THR A 114 0.90 18.86 -21.29
C THR A 114 1.54 17.52 -20.94
N ILE A 115 1.35 16.50 -21.78
CA ILE A 115 1.97 15.19 -21.66
C ILE A 115 3.40 15.29 -22.16
N ARG A 116 4.35 15.02 -21.26
CA ARG A 116 5.78 15.05 -21.57
C ARG A 116 6.45 13.75 -21.17
N VAL A 117 7.42 13.34 -21.96
CA VAL A 117 8.20 12.10 -21.78
C VAL A 117 9.69 12.38 -21.83
N HIS A 118 10.50 11.46 -21.33
CA HIS A 118 11.96 11.55 -21.43
C HIS A 118 12.40 11.66 -22.89
N LEU A 119 13.19 12.68 -23.24
CA LEU A 119 13.62 12.94 -24.62
C LEU A 119 14.34 11.73 -25.23
N GLY A 120 15.31 11.16 -24.51
CA GLY A 120 16.05 9.99 -25.00
C GLY A 120 15.17 8.75 -25.23
N PHE A 121 14.12 8.54 -24.43
CA PHE A 121 13.21 7.41 -24.61
C PHE A 121 12.32 7.63 -25.84
N TYR A 122 11.82 8.85 -26.00
CA TYR A 122 11.06 9.25 -27.18
C TYR A 122 11.86 9.05 -28.46
N GLU A 123 13.10 9.56 -28.52
CA GLU A 123 13.96 9.44 -29.69
C GLU A 123 14.28 7.97 -30.00
N ALA A 124 14.60 7.17 -28.99
CA ALA A 124 14.87 5.75 -29.16
C ALA A 124 13.64 4.99 -29.70
N HIS A 125 12.44 5.29 -29.20
CA HIS A 125 11.19 4.72 -29.71
C HIS A 125 10.93 5.15 -31.16
N ALA A 126 11.12 6.44 -31.47
CA ALA A 126 10.86 7.01 -32.79
C ALA A 126 11.71 6.37 -33.91
N ARG A 127 12.93 5.88 -33.60
CA ARG A 127 13.82 5.22 -34.58
C ARG A 127 13.25 3.93 -35.18
N SER A 128 12.36 3.23 -34.46
CA SER A 128 11.81 1.93 -34.87
C SER A 128 10.28 1.90 -35.01
N SER A 129 9.57 2.90 -34.51
CA SER A 129 8.10 2.91 -34.40
C SER A 129 7.37 2.67 -35.72
N THR A 130 7.83 3.26 -36.83
CA THR A 130 7.19 3.09 -38.15
C THR A 130 7.35 1.67 -38.68
N GLN A 131 8.52 1.07 -38.53
CA GLN A 131 8.79 -0.31 -38.98
C GLN A 131 7.99 -1.31 -38.14
N ILE A 132 7.92 -1.09 -36.83
CA ILE A 132 7.10 -1.87 -35.89
C ILE A 132 5.61 -1.75 -36.25
N LEU A 133 5.10 -0.55 -36.53
CA LEU A 133 3.71 -0.34 -36.93
C LEU A 133 3.33 -1.17 -38.17
N VAL A 134 4.19 -1.17 -39.18
CA VAL A 134 3.97 -1.98 -40.40
C VAL A 134 3.93 -3.47 -40.05
N ALA A 135 4.88 -3.95 -39.25
CA ALA A 135 4.93 -5.35 -38.83
C ALA A 135 3.71 -5.76 -37.98
N VAL A 136 3.24 -4.90 -37.07
CA VAL A 136 2.05 -5.17 -36.25
C VAL A 136 0.81 -5.26 -37.13
N ARG A 137 0.64 -4.36 -38.09
CA ARG A 137 -0.49 -4.42 -39.05
C ARG A 137 -0.45 -5.70 -39.89
N GLN A 138 0.73 -6.13 -40.34
CA GLN A 138 0.89 -7.40 -41.06
C GLN A 138 0.53 -8.60 -40.19
N ALA A 139 0.98 -8.64 -38.93
CA ALA A 139 0.65 -9.71 -38.00
C ALA A 139 -0.85 -9.77 -37.69
N ILE A 140 -1.49 -8.62 -37.44
CA ILE A 140 -2.94 -8.50 -37.23
C ILE A 140 -3.70 -8.99 -38.46
N ALA A 141 -3.33 -8.52 -39.66
CA ALA A 141 -4.00 -8.91 -40.90
C ALA A 141 -3.88 -10.42 -41.19
N ARG A 142 -2.72 -11.01 -40.88
CA ARG A 142 -2.45 -12.44 -41.10
C ARG A 142 -3.18 -13.35 -40.11
N HIS A 143 -3.32 -12.92 -38.85
CA HIS A 143 -3.81 -13.77 -37.77
C HIS A 143 -5.16 -13.36 -37.18
N GLY A 144 -5.75 -12.25 -37.63
CA GLY A 144 -7.02 -11.73 -37.13
C GLY A 144 -6.97 -11.27 -35.66
N ALA A 145 -5.79 -10.91 -35.16
CA ALA A 145 -5.59 -10.56 -33.76
C ALA A 145 -6.24 -9.22 -33.40
N GLN A 146 -6.97 -9.17 -32.28
CA GLN A 146 -7.57 -7.94 -31.74
C GLN A 146 -6.79 -7.38 -30.54
N LYS A 147 -5.74 -8.07 -30.12
CA LYS A 147 -4.91 -7.73 -28.96
C LYS A 147 -3.45 -7.58 -29.37
N VAL A 148 -2.80 -6.56 -28.83
CA VAL A 148 -1.36 -6.36 -28.92
C VAL A 148 -0.79 -6.23 -27.51
N THR A 149 0.28 -6.97 -27.22
CA THR A 149 1.01 -6.89 -25.95
C THR A 149 2.42 -6.40 -26.23
N THR A 150 2.79 -5.24 -25.70
CA THR A 150 4.18 -4.76 -25.74
C THR A 150 4.95 -5.27 -24.53
N VAL A 151 6.21 -5.66 -24.74
CA VAL A 151 7.08 -6.19 -23.68
C VAL A 151 8.49 -5.64 -23.78
N GLY A 152 9.15 -5.53 -22.63
CA GLY A 152 10.55 -5.10 -22.58
C GLY A 152 11.09 -5.07 -21.16
N HIS A 153 12.41 -5.07 -21.06
CA HIS A 153 13.14 -4.97 -19.80
C HIS A 153 13.99 -3.69 -19.78
N SER A 154 14.12 -3.02 -18.62
CA SER A 154 15.00 -1.85 -18.47
C SER A 154 14.59 -0.74 -19.47
N LEU A 155 15.50 -0.19 -20.28
CA LEU A 155 15.16 0.75 -21.37
C LEU A 155 14.05 0.21 -22.29
N GLY A 156 14.08 -1.08 -22.60
CA GLY A 156 13.07 -1.72 -23.44
C GLY A 156 11.68 -1.68 -22.82
N GLY A 157 11.58 -1.64 -21.48
CA GLY A 157 10.32 -1.40 -20.77
C GLY A 157 9.75 0.00 -21.05
N ALA A 158 10.61 1.02 -21.09
CA ALA A 158 10.18 2.38 -21.45
C ALA A 158 9.70 2.46 -22.90
N LEU A 159 10.43 1.81 -23.82
CA LEU A 159 10.04 1.75 -25.24
C LEU A 159 8.74 0.97 -25.44
N ALA A 160 8.54 -0.12 -24.69
CA ALA A 160 7.31 -0.90 -24.70
C ALA A 160 6.10 -0.07 -24.23
N LEU A 161 6.27 0.77 -23.20
CA LEU A 161 5.20 1.65 -22.74
C LEU A 161 4.87 2.74 -23.77
N LEU A 162 5.89 3.36 -24.38
CA LEU A 162 5.69 4.31 -25.48
C LEU A 162 5.02 3.65 -26.69
N GLY A 163 5.40 2.41 -27.02
CA GLY A 163 4.76 1.60 -28.05
C GLY A 163 3.29 1.31 -27.74
N ALA A 164 2.96 1.03 -26.48
CA ALA A 164 1.59 0.80 -26.05
C ALA A 164 0.70 2.05 -26.18
N VAL A 165 1.27 3.25 -25.98
CA VAL A 165 0.59 4.53 -26.24
C VAL A 165 0.48 4.80 -27.74
N PHE A 166 1.51 4.49 -28.51
CA PHE A 166 1.61 4.78 -29.93
C PHE A 166 0.66 3.94 -30.80
N LEU A 167 0.66 2.61 -30.62
CA LEU A 167 -0.05 1.68 -31.51
C LEU A 167 -1.57 1.92 -31.63
N PRO A 168 -2.35 2.14 -30.55
CA PRO A 168 -3.80 2.33 -30.67
C PRO A 168 -4.17 3.64 -31.39
N LEU A 169 -3.25 4.61 -31.47
CA LEU A 169 -3.46 5.84 -32.23
C LEU A 169 -3.39 5.62 -33.75
N HIS A 170 -2.72 4.54 -34.19
CA HIS A 170 -2.52 4.21 -35.60
C HIS A 170 -3.24 2.94 -36.05
N ILE A 171 -3.79 2.16 -35.13
CA ILE A 171 -4.50 0.92 -35.41
C ILE A 171 -5.86 0.97 -34.70
N PRO A 172 -6.96 1.25 -35.41
CA PRO A 172 -8.27 1.29 -34.78
C PRO A 172 -8.71 -0.10 -34.30
N ASN A 173 -9.53 -0.14 -33.25
CA ASN A 173 -10.17 -1.35 -32.71
C ASN A 173 -9.22 -2.45 -32.21
N VAL A 174 -7.99 -2.08 -31.82
CA VAL A 174 -7.06 -2.99 -31.15
C VAL A 174 -6.97 -2.68 -29.66
N THR A 175 -6.99 -3.71 -28.82
CA THR A 175 -6.71 -3.57 -27.39
C THR A 175 -5.21 -3.70 -27.18
N VAL A 176 -4.60 -2.71 -26.53
CA VAL A 176 -3.15 -2.72 -26.26
C VAL A 176 -2.88 -2.78 -24.77
N GLU A 177 -1.97 -3.66 -24.37
CA GLU A 177 -1.44 -3.74 -23.01
C GLU A 177 0.09 -3.72 -23.02
N ALA A 178 0.69 -3.32 -21.90
CA ALA A 178 2.13 -3.37 -21.70
C ALA A 178 2.47 -4.28 -20.52
N VAL A 179 3.38 -5.24 -20.73
CA VAL A 179 3.95 -6.09 -19.67
C VAL A 179 5.46 -5.87 -19.65
N THR A 180 5.94 -5.08 -18.71
CA THR A 180 7.33 -4.60 -18.67
C THR A 180 8.05 -5.08 -17.42
N TYR A 181 9.39 -5.08 -17.45
CA TYR A 181 10.23 -5.51 -16.35
C TYR A 181 11.31 -4.47 -16.06
N GLY A 182 11.52 -4.07 -14.81
CA GLY A 182 12.56 -3.09 -14.46
C GLY A 182 12.39 -1.75 -15.19
N MET A 183 11.15 -1.34 -15.46
CA MET A 183 10.85 -0.19 -16.32
C MET A 183 11.14 1.13 -15.59
N PRO A 184 11.96 2.06 -16.15
CA PRO A 184 12.18 3.38 -15.58
C PRO A 184 10.95 4.29 -15.73
N ARG A 185 10.90 5.41 -15.01
CA ARG A 185 9.81 6.40 -15.16
C ARG A 185 9.91 7.08 -16.53
N VAL A 186 8.84 6.97 -17.32
CA VAL A 186 8.89 7.38 -18.74
C VAL A 186 8.54 8.85 -18.96
N GLY A 187 7.66 9.44 -18.14
CA GLY A 187 7.18 10.80 -18.36
C GLY A 187 6.62 11.46 -17.11
N ASN A 188 6.00 12.62 -17.30
CA ASN A 188 5.43 13.41 -16.22
C ASN A 188 4.11 12.85 -15.70
N ARG A 189 3.55 13.50 -14.67
CA ARG A 189 2.26 13.11 -14.09
C ARG A 189 1.14 13.01 -15.14
N ALA A 190 1.06 13.96 -16.07
CA ALA A 190 0.07 13.94 -17.13
C ALA A 190 0.23 12.73 -18.07
N PHE A 191 1.46 12.29 -18.36
CA PHE A 191 1.71 11.06 -19.10
C PHE A 191 1.24 9.82 -18.32
N ALA A 192 1.57 9.74 -17.03
CA ALA A 192 1.13 8.63 -16.17
C ALA A 192 -0.40 8.55 -16.07
N ASP A 193 -1.08 9.67 -15.84
CA ASP A 193 -2.54 9.72 -15.78
C ASP A 193 -3.18 9.37 -17.13
N TYR A 194 -2.56 9.78 -18.26
CA TYR A 194 -3.00 9.39 -19.60
C TYR A 194 -2.90 7.88 -19.81
N VAL A 195 -1.76 7.27 -19.44
CA VAL A 195 -1.57 5.82 -19.52
C VAL A 195 -2.62 5.09 -18.68
N ASP A 196 -2.84 5.52 -17.44
CA ASP A 196 -3.80 4.89 -16.53
C ASP A 196 -5.25 4.96 -17.03
N ALA A 197 -5.59 6.02 -17.77
CA ALA A 197 -6.92 6.19 -18.33
C ALA A 197 -7.16 5.37 -19.60
N HIS A 198 -6.10 4.99 -20.35
CA HIS A 198 -6.26 4.43 -21.70
C HIS A 198 -5.66 3.03 -21.90
N LEU A 199 -4.76 2.58 -21.03
CA LEU A 199 -3.98 1.35 -21.22
C LEU A 199 -4.04 0.44 -19.98
N SER A 200 -3.84 -0.86 -20.22
CA SER A 200 -3.51 -1.79 -19.13
C SER A 200 -2.00 -1.98 -19.08
N VAL A 201 -1.39 -1.57 -17.96
CA VAL A 201 0.05 -1.72 -17.73
C VAL A 201 0.30 -2.63 -16.54
N LYS A 202 1.26 -3.55 -16.71
CA LYS A 202 1.84 -4.38 -15.67
C LYS A 202 3.35 -4.20 -15.72
N HIS A 203 3.91 -3.44 -14.78
CA HIS A 203 5.36 -3.22 -14.73
C HIS A 203 5.95 -3.94 -13.51
N VAL A 204 6.72 -4.98 -13.79
CA VAL A 204 7.23 -5.95 -12.84
C VAL A 204 8.64 -5.56 -12.39
N ASN A 205 8.79 -5.24 -11.12
CA ASN A 205 10.05 -4.67 -10.59
C ASN A 205 10.66 -5.55 -9.49
N ASN A 206 11.97 -5.78 -9.57
CA ASN A 206 12.73 -6.36 -8.48
C ASN A 206 13.06 -5.25 -7.47
N LYS A 207 12.87 -5.48 -6.17
CA LYS A 207 13.18 -4.48 -5.12
C LYS A 207 14.64 -4.00 -5.15
N GLN A 208 15.57 -4.82 -5.65
CA GLN A 208 16.99 -4.49 -5.72
C GLN A 208 17.39 -3.75 -7.00
N ASP A 209 16.45 -3.60 -7.94
CA ASP A 209 16.70 -2.91 -9.20
C ASP A 209 16.50 -1.39 -9.01
N PRO A 210 17.54 -0.56 -9.20
CA PRO A 210 17.42 0.89 -9.10
C PRO A 210 16.80 1.54 -10.34
N ILE A 211 16.71 0.84 -11.48
CA ILE A 211 16.21 1.42 -12.73
C ILE A 211 14.77 1.92 -12.61
N PRO A 212 13.82 1.20 -11.97
CA PRO A 212 12.45 1.67 -11.80
C PRO A 212 12.30 2.97 -11.01
N ILE A 213 13.27 3.35 -10.17
CA ILE A 213 13.20 4.59 -9.41
C ILE A 213 13.85 5.78 -10.14
N LEU A 214 14.31 5.57 -11.36
CA LEU A 214 14.93 6.60 -12.20
C LEU A 214 14.09 6.86 -13.47
N PRO A 215 14.05 8.10 -13.97
CA PRO A 215 14.47 9.33 -13.31
C PRO A 215 13.63 9.64 -12.07
N GLY A 216 14.18 10.40 -11.12
CA GLY A 216 13.55 10.67 -9.82
C GLY A 216 12.27 11.50 -9.90
N MET A 217 11.32 11.28 -8.98
CA MET A 217 10.06 12.05 -8.92
C MET A 217 10.28 13.55 -8.67
N PHE A 218 11.36 13.93 -8.00
CA PHE A 218 11.73 15.33 -7.78
C PHE A 218 12.02 16.09 -9.09
N LEU A 219 12.27 15.37 -10.19
CA LEU A 219 12.41 15.93 -11.53
C LEU A 219 11.09 15.98 -12.30
N GLY A 220 9.96 15.65 -11.65
CA GLY A 220 8.62 15.67 -12.22
C GLY A 220 8.23 14.41 -13.00
N PHE A 221 9.03 13.33 -12.92
CA PHE A 221 8.71 12.03 -13.52
C PHE A 221 7.82 11.18 -12.62
N HIS A 222 6.84 10.49 -13.20
CA HIS A 222 5.89 9.65 -12.48
C HIS A 222 5.73 8.29 -13.18
N HIS A 223 5.48 7.26 -12.39
CA HIS A 223 5.02 5.97 -12.92
C HIS A 223 3.50 6.01 -13.12
N PRO A 224 2.97 5.36 -14.18
CA PRO A 224 1.58 4.95 -14.21
C PRO A 224 1.31 3.88 -13.14
N SER A 225 0.04 3.62 -12.87
CA SER A 225 -0.42 2.52 -12.02
C SER A 225 -0.06 1.15 -12.61
N GLY A 226 -0.13 0.09 -11.79
CA GLY A 226 0.08 -1.29 -12.24
C GLY A 226 1.43 -1.91 -11.87
N GLU A 227 2.12 -1.35 -10.88
CA GLU A 227 3.41 -1.85 -10.39
C GLU A 227 3.25 -3.18 -9.66
N VAL A 228 4.13 -4.14 -9.96
CA VAL A 228 4.14 -5.46 -9.32
C VAL A 228 5.55 -5.78 -8.85
N HIS A 229 5.76 -5.98 -7.54
CA HIS A 229 7.11 -6.22 -7.00
C HIS A 229 7.43 -7.72 -6.82
N ILE A 230 8.58 -8.15 -7.35
CA ILE A 230 9.17 -9.45 -7.07
C ILE A 230 10.07 -9.33 -5.84
N PHE A 231 9.75 -10.07 -4.77
CA PHE A 231 10.52 -10.06 -3.53
C PHE A 231 11.51 -11.23 -3.46
N ARG A 232 11.09 -12.42 -3.90
CA ARG A 232 11.85 -13.67 -4.11
C ARG A 232 11.11 -14.51 -5.16
N ALA A 233 11.70 -15.62 -5.64
CA ALA A 233 10.99 -16.56 -6.51
C ALA A 233 9.65 -16.97 -5.88
N ASN A 234 8.53 -16.69 -6.56
CA ASN A 234 7.14 -16.99 -6.17
C ASN A 234 6.50 -16.16 -5.02
N ASP A 235 7.12 -15.07 -4.54
CA ASP A 235 6.52 -14.19 -3.51
C ASP A 235 6.29 -12.75 -4.02
N TRP A 236 5.03 -12.31 -3.96
CA TRP A 236 4.53 -11.01 -4.46
C TRP A 236 3.64 -10.35 -3.38
N ALA A 237 3.63 -9.01 -3.27
CA ALA A 237 2.86 -8.24 -2.28
C ALA A 237 2.26 -6.95 -2.88
N ASP A 238 1.00 -6.66 -2.53
CA ASP A 238 0.30 -5.40 -2.82
C ASP A 238 0.36 -4.48 -1.58
N CYS A 239 0.47 -3.15 -1.80
CA CYS A 239 0.55 -2.15 -0.73
C CYS A 239 -0.82 -1.46 -0.59
N PRO A 240 -1.63 -1.75 0.44
CA PRO A 240 -2.84 -0.99 0.71
C PRO A 240 -2.47 0.42 1.20
N GLY A 241 -2.93 1.44 0.49
CA GLY A 241 -2.64 2.85 0.76
C GLY A 241 -2.17 3.59 -0.49
N PRO A 242 -2.34 4.93 -0.59
CA PRO A 242 -1.93 5.70 -1.76
C PRO A 242 -0.44 6.07 -1.77
N SER A 243 0.34 5.63 -0.79
CA SER A 243 1.72 6.07 -0.58
C SER A 243 2.74 4.95 -0.81
N GLY A 244 3.99 5.34 -1.05
CA GLY A 244 5.12 4.39 -1.13
C GLY A 244 5.59 3.86 0.23
N LEU A 245 4.96 4.28 1.35
CA LEU A 245 5.34 3.85 2.69
C LEU A 245 4.87 2.42 2.93
N ARG A 246 5.82 1.52 3.17
CA ARG A 246 5.53 0.12 3.51
C ARG A 246 5.54 -0.08 5.01
N VAL A 247 4.46 -0.66 5.51
CA VAL A 247 4.26 -0.98 6.93
C VAL A 247 4.12 -2.50 7.13
N PRO A 248 4.50 -3.04 8.29
CA PRO A 248 4.27 -4.44 8.61
C PRO A 248 2.77 -4.68 8.80
N LEU A 249 2.29 -5.90 8.50
CA LEU A 249 0.90 -6.29 8.76
C LEU A 249 0.52 -6.06 10.23
N PHE A 250 1.42 -6.37 11.16
CA PHE A 250 1.23 -6.08 12.57
C PHE A 250 2.21 -5.01 13.01
N SER A 251 1.71 -3.98 13.70
CA SER A 251 2.50 -2.93 14.34
C SER A 251 2.36 -3.00 15.86
N LEU A 252 3.19 -2.28 16.61
CA LEU A 252 3.14 -2.24 18.08
C LEU A 252 2.69 -0.87 18.59
N GLY A 253 1.62 -0.85 19.38
CA GLY A 253 1.07 0.36 20.00
C GLY A 253 1.46 0.53 21.47
N GLY A 254 1.70 1.77 21.90
CA GLY A 254 2.12 2.11 23.27
C GLY A 254 1.00 2.33 24.29
N TRP A 255 -0.25 2.46 23.86
CA TRP A 255 -1.35 2.92 24.73
C TRP A 255 -1.55 2.05 25.98
N LEU A 256 -1.63 2.70 27.15
CA LEU A 256 -1.72 2.15 28.52
C LEU A 256 -0.50 1.35 29.01
N THR A 257 0.24 0.73 28.11
CA THR A 257 1.27 -0.26 28.43
C THR A 257 2.65 0.38 28.51
N LEU A 258 3.20 0.80 27.37
CA LEU A 258 4.56 1.30 27.27
C LEU A 258 4.63 2.73 27.83
N GLY A 259 5.38 2.93 28.92
CA GLY A 259 5.41 4.18 29.69
C GLY A 259 4.24 4.36 30.66
N GLY A 260 3.26 3.47 30.64
CA GLY A 260 2.11 3.43 31.55
C GLY A 260 2.30 2.38 32.63
N SER A 261 1.59 1.26 32.48
CA SER A 261 1.70 0.10 33.39
C SER A 261 3.06 -0.59 33.36
N LEU A 262 3.84 -0.42 32.27
CA LEU A 262 5.20 -0.91 32.13
C LEU A 262 6.18 0.25 31.88
N LYS A 263 7.36 0.16 32.50
CA LYS A 263 8.48 1.10 32.36
C LYS A 263 9.80 0.34 32.48
N GLY A 264 10.87 0.83 31.87
CA GLY A 264 12.20 0.23 31.96
C GLY A 264 12.37 -1.01 31.08
N ASP A 265 13.05 -2.03 31.59
CA ASP A 265 13.41 -3.23 30.84
C ASP A 265 12.21 -4.01 30.24
N PRO A 266 11.04 -4.13 30.90
CA PRO A 266 9.89 -4.77 30.27
C PRO A 266 9.45 -4.13 28.94
N VAL A 267 9.55 -2.80 28.81
CA VAL A 267 9.25 -2.10 27.54
C VAL A 267 10.29 -2.48 26.48
N LYS A 268 11.56 -2.53 26.88
CA LYS A 268 12.67 -2.92 26.01
C LYS A 268 12.50 -4.33 25.47
N GLU A 269 12.19 -5.30 26.32
CA GLU A 269 12.02 -6.69 25.90
C GLU A 269 10.84 -6.88 24.93
N ILE A 270 9.74 -6.16 25.14
CA ILE A 270 8.58 -6.20 24.23
C ILE A 270 8.94 -5.62 22.86
N MET A 271 9.53 -4.41 22.82
CA MET A 271 9.91 -3.77 21.56
C MET A 271 11.00 -4.54 20.83
N LYS A 272 11.98 -5.10 21.55
CA LYS A 272 13.01 -5.97 20.99
C LYS A 272 12.38 -7.21 20.35
N THR A 273 11.49 -7.90 21.06
CA THR A 273 10.79 -9.09 20.55
C THR A 273 9.96 -8.75 19.30
N ALA A 274 9.26 -7.62 19.30
CA ALA A 274 8.51 -7.14 18.14
C ALA A 274 9.44 -6.91 16.93
N PHE A 275 10.56 -6.20 17.14
CA PHE A 275 11.52 -5.91 16.09
C PHE A 275 12.19 -7.17 15.53
N GLU A 276 12.63 -8.08 16.39
CA GLU A 276 13.23 -9.37 15.99
C GLU A 276 12.23 -10.27 15.24
N ALA A 277 10.93 -10.14 15.52
CA ALA A 277 9.86 -10.82 14.79
C ALA A 277 9.45 -10.12 13.49
N GLY A 278 10.13 -9.03 13.10
CA GLY A 278 9.90 -8.31 11.85
C GLY A 278 8.84 -7.22 11.92
N ILE A 279 8.40 -6.81 13.13
CA ILE A 279 7.58 -5.60 13.33
C ILE A 279 8.51 -4.39 13.44
N ASN A 280 8.44 -3.50 12.47
CA ASN A 280 9.23 -2.27 12.47
C ASN A 280 8.40 -1.00 12.56
N MET A 281 7.09 -1.11 12.77
CA MET A 281 6.19 0.03 12.98
C MET A 281 5.78 0.16 14.45
N PHE A 282 6.05 1.32 15.03
CA PHE A 282 5.75 1.65 16.43
C PHE A 282 4.85 2.88 16.50
N ASP A 283 3.70 2.71 17.15
CA ASP A 283 2.64 3.71 17.22
C ASP A 283 2.46 4.23 18.66
N THR A 284 2.49 5.55 18.82
CA THR A 284 2.33 6.25 20.10
C THR A 284 1.48 7.50 19.95
N ALA A 285 1.33 8.29 21.00
CA ALA A 285 0.66 9.59 20.94
C ALA A 285 1.19 10.50 22.04
N GLU A 286 1.09 11.81 21.84
CA GLU A 286 1.58 12.78 22.83
C GLU A 286 0.96 12.53 24.22
N GLU A 287 -0.33 12.17 24.28
CA GLU A 287 -1.06 12.05 25.55
C GLU A 287 -0.78 10.73 26.28
N TYR A 288 -0.25 9.71 25.59
CA TYR A 288 -0.16 8.36 26.16
C TYR A 288 0.72 8.36 27.41
N SER A 289 0.09 8.04 28.53
CA SER A 289 0.70 8.07 29.86
C SER A 289 1.35 9.42 30.20
N GLY A 290 0.76 10.53 29.72
CA GLY A 290 1.31 11.88 29.89
C GLY A 290 2.65 12.08 29.20
N GLY A 291 2.87 11.44 28.05
CA GLY A 291 4.10 11.54 27.25
C GLY A 291 5.16 10.50 27.58
N LYS A 292 4.96 9.71 28.63
CA LYS A 292 5.90 8.65 29.04
C LYS A 292 6.01 7.53 28.02
N SER A 293 4.98 7.32 27.19
CA SER A 293 5.06 6.34 26.11
C SER A 293 6.10 6.73 25.05
N GLU A 294 6.12 8.00 24.66
CA GLU A 294 7.11 8.55 23.73
C GLU A 294 8.52 8.52 24.29
N GLU A 295 8.69 8.92 25.57
CA GLU A 295 9.99 8.86 26.25
C GLU A 295 10.55 7.43 26.31
N GLU A 296 9.71 6.46 26.69
CA GLU A 296 10.14 5.06 26.81
C GLU A 296 10.44 4.41 25.45
N MET A 297 9.60 4.64 24.44
CA MET A 297 9.88 4.15 23.08
C MET A 297 11.17 4.75 22.52
N GLY A 298 11.37 6.07 22.68
CA GLY A 298 12.58 6.77 22.26
C GLY A 298 13.84 6.24 22.95
N ARG A 299 13.78 6.05 24.27
CA ARG A 299 14.85 5.43 25.07
C ARG A 299 15.21 4.05 24.53
N VAL A 300 14.21 3.19 24.32
CA VAL A 300 14.43 1.81 23.86
C VAL A 300 14.99 1.75 22.45
N ILE A 301 14.49 2.57 21.52
CA ILE A 301 15.05 2.67 20.15
C ILE A 301 16.54 3.00 20.21
N LYS A 302 16.92 3.96 21.05
CA LYS A 302 18.32 4.36 21.25
C LYS A 302 19.16 3.25 21.89
N GLU A 303 18.65 2.61 22.94
CA GLU A 303 19.36 1.53 23.65
C GLU A 303 19.59 0.29 22.77
N LEU A 304 18.63 -0.04 21.91
CA LEU A 304 18.73 -1.15 20.97
C LEU A 304 19.59 -0.80 19.73
N GLY A 305 20.00 0.47 19.57
CA GLY A 305 20.80 0.91 18.44
C GLY A 305 20.08 0.76 17.09
N LEU A 306 18.75 0.81 17.08
CA LEU A 306 17.96 0.60 15.86
C LEU A 306 18.18 1.77 14.91
N ARG A 307 18.51 1.48 13.65
CA ARG A 307 18.69 2.53 12.63
C ARG A 307 17.34 3.17 12.35
N ARG A 308 17.28 4.50 12.38
CA ARG A 308 16.03 5.25 12.16
C ARG A 308 15.34 4.89 10.83
N SER A 309 16.11 4.61 9.78
CA SER A 309 15.63 4.22 8.45
C SER A 309 15.00 2.82 8.39
N ASP A 310 15.23 1.97 9.38
CA ASP A 310 14.63 0.64 9.46
C ASP A 310 13.24 0.69 10.15
N LEU A 311 12.87 1.83 10.72
CA LEU A 311 11.68 2.02 11.55
C LEU A 311 10.63 2.88 10.86
N VAL A 312 9.37 2.55 11.13
CA VAL A 312 8.21 3.41 10.88
C VAL A 312 7.66 3.86 12.23
N ILE A 313 7.80 5.13 12.56
CA ILE A 313 7.31 5.69 13.82
C ILE A 313 6.08 6.54 13.52
N SER A 314 4.96 6.26 14.21
CA SER A 314 3.79 7.12 14.19
C SER A 314 3.49 7.73 15.55
N THR A 315 3.14 9.01 15.57
CA THR A 315 2.58 9.67 16.76
C THR A 315 1.29 10.41 16.38
N LYS A 316 0.53 10.84 17.40
CA LYS A 316 -0.77 11.48 17.23
C LYS A 316 -0.85 12.72 18.10
N ILE A 317 -1.40 13.78 17.51
CA ILE A 317 -1.53 15.08 18.16
C ILE A 317 -3.02 15.44 18.29
N PHE A 318 -3.42 15.81 19.50
CA PHE A 318 -4.71 16.43 19.82
C PHE A 318 -4.74 16.97 21.26
N TRP A 319 -4.33 16.17 22.25
CA TRP A 319 -4.39 16.51 23.69
C TRP A 319 -2.99 16.79 24.24
N GLY A 320 -2.64 18.07 24.40
CA GLY A 320 -1.34 18.48 24.91
C GLY A 320 -1.13 18.15 26.39
N ILE A 321 0.13 17.91 26.78
CA ILE A 321 0.52 17.57 28.17
C ILE A 321 0.88 18.82 28.96
N GLY A 322 0.35 18.94 30.18
CA GLY A 322 0.82 19.92 31.16
C GLY A 322 0.52 21.39 30.82
N ARG A 323 -0.23 21.63 29.75
CA ARG A 323 -0.52 22.97 29.27
C ARG A 323 -1.79 23.53 29.93
N LYS A 324 -1.76 24.81 30.33
CA LYS A 324 -2.81 25.50 31.10
C LYS A 324 -3.08 26.86 30.45
N GLY A 325 -3.89 26.85 29.40
CA GLY A 325 -4.20 28.04 28.62
C GLY A 325 -5.43 27.82 27.72
N PRO A 326 -6.06 28.88 27.21
CA PRO A 326 -7.22 28.77 26.33
C PRO A 326 -6.93 28.01 25.02
N ASN A 327 -5.66 27.97 24.58
CA ASN A 327 -5.20 27.24 23.38
C ASN A 327 -4.63 25.84 23.71
N ASP A 328 -4.68 25.45 24.97
CA ASP A 328 -3.99 24.31 25.55
C ASP A 328 -5.00 23.27 26.06
N GLY A 329 -5.59 22.52 25.12
CA GLY A 329 -6.54 21.45 25.42
C GLY A 329 -5.84 20.19 25.93
N ASN A 330 -6.39 19.57 26.98
CA ASN A 330 -6.05 18.22 27.43
C ASN A 330 -7.33 17.37 27.55
N ARG A 331 -7.22 16.07 27.84
CA ARG A 331 -8.38 15.16 27.90
C ARG A 331 -9.48 15.59 28.91
N LYS A 332 -9.14 16.43 29.89
CA LYS A 332 -10.03 16.90 30.97
C LYS A 332 -10.50 18.35 30.79
N THR A 333 -9.85 19.14 29.95
CA THR A 333 -10.20 20.54 29.69
C THR A 333 -10.58 20.72 28.22
N SER A 334 -11.86 21.04 27.98
CA SER A 334 -12.41 21.34 26.64
C SER A 334 -11.96 22.72 26.11
N GLY A 335 -10.66 23.01 26.19
CA GLY A 335 -10.05 24.24 25.70
C GLY A 335 -10.00 24.24 24.17
N SER A 336 -10.89 25.02 23.56
CA SER A 336 -10.95 25.35 22.13
C SER A 336 -10.07 26.60 21.91
N ARG A 337 -9.00 26.60 21.11
CA ARG A 337 -8.99 26.71 19.62
C ARG A 337 -7.53 26.97 19.17
N GLY A 338 -7.20 26.63 17.92
CA GLY A 338 -5.89 26.83 17.28
C GLY A 338 -5.15 25.52 17.04
N VAL A 339 -5.43 24.84 15.93
CA VAL A 339 -4.79 23.57 15.54
C VAL A 339 -3.38 23.83 15.05
N SER A 340 -3.12 24.95 14.38
CA SER A 340 -1.77 25.27 13.87
C SER A 340 -0.71 25.29 14.98
N ASP A 341 -0.85 26.14 16.01
CA ASP A 341 0.11 26.21 17.12
C ASP A 341 0.13 24.91 17.95
N ARG A 342 -1.04 24.31 18.19
CA ARG A 342 -1.13 23.04 18.95
C ARG A 342 -0.42 21.89 18.24
N HIS A 343 -0.61 21.74 16.93
CA HIS A 343 -0.01 20.67 16.14
C HIS A 343 1.47 20.89 15.94
N MET A 344 1.91 22.12 15.64
CA MET A 344 3.33 22.45 15.55
C MET A 344 4.06 22.20 16.88
N LYS A 345 3.54 22.74 17.99
CA LYS A 345 4.14 22.60 19.32
C LYS A 345 4.07 21.16 19.82
N GLY A 346 2.91 20.51 19.68
CA GLY A 346 2.70 19.10 20.02
C GLY A 346 3.66 18.19 19.26
N THR A 347 3.87 18.44 17.96
CA THR A 347 4.84 17.69 17.15
C THR A 347 6.25 17.86 17.69
N ARG A 348 6.72 19.10 17.87
CA ARG A 348 8.09 19.36 18.37
C ARG A 348 8.34 18.74 19.75
N GLU A 349 7.36 18.84 20.66
CA GLU A 349 7.46 18.24 21.99
C GLU A 349 7.46 16.70 21.91
N SER A 350 6.69 16.11 21.01
CA SER A 350 6.64 14.66 20.78
C SER A 350 7.97 14.15 20.20
N LEU A 351 8.52 14.84 19.20
CA LEU A 351 9.84 14.58 18.64
C LEU A 351 10.94 14.65 19.70
N ALA A 352 10.88 15.66 20.58
CA ALA A 352 11.82 15.81 21.68
C ALA A 352 11.74 14.65 22.69
N ARG A 353 10.52 14.21 23.06
CA ARG A 353 10.32 13.05 23.96
C ARG A 353 10.79 11.74 23.31
N LEU A 354 10.50 11.55 22.04
CA LEU A 354 10.97 10.39 21.26
C LEU A 354 12.49 10.41 21.01
N GLY A 355 13.14 11.57 21.11
CA GLY A 355 14.55 11.73 20.76
C GLY A 355 14.83 11.53 19.27
N VAL A 356 13.87 11.87 18.40
CA VAL A 356 13.98 11.76 16.93
C VAL A 356 13.75 13.12 16.27
N THR A 357 14.25 13.30 15.05
CA THR A 357 14.06 14.53 14.28
C THR A 357 12.78 14.54 13.44
N TYR A 358 12.23 13.36 13.15
CA TYR A 358 10.99 13.18 12.41
C TYR A 358 10.25 11.89 12.80
N VAL A 359 8.94 11.89 12.58
CA VAL A 359 8.09 10.69 12.54
C VAL A 359 7.74 10.33 11.09
N ASP A 360 7.44 9.08 10.80
CA ASP A 360 7.04 8.68 9.44
C ASP A 360 5.61 9.12 9.15
N VAL A 361 4.70 8.92 10.10
CA VAL A 361 3.31 9.34 9.98
C VAL A 361 2.87 10.09 11.22
N ILE A 362 2.37 11.30 11.05
CA ILE A 362 1.72 12.05 12.13
C ILE A 362 0.21 12.03 11.96
N PHE A 363 -0.52 11.60 12.98
CA PHE A 363 -1.99 11.50 12.93
C PHE A 363 -2.66 12.67 13.66
N ALA A 364 -3.75 13.17 13.07
CA ALA A 364 -4.76 13.90 13.83
C ALA A 364 -5.47 12.90 14.76
N HIS A 365 -5.21 12.96 16.07
CA HIS A 365 -5.69 11.92 16.99
C HIS A 365 -7.23 11.87 17.02
N ARG A 366 -7.91 13.00 16.85
CA ARG A 366 -9.37 13.11 16.69
C ARG A 366 -9.70 14.27 15.75
N HIS A 367 -10.93 14.30 15.25
CA HIS A 367 -11.43 15.47 14.54
C HIS A 367 -11.72 16.60 15.54
N ASP A 368 -11.32 17.83 15.22
CA ASP A 368 -11.59 19.03 16.04
C ASP A 368 -12.70 19.86 15.38
N HIS A 369 -13.95 19.64 15.81
CA HIS A 369 -15.11 20.37 15.28
C HIS A 369 -15.06 21.89 15.49
N ASN A 370 -14.13 22.39 16.32
CA ASN A 370 -13.98 23.83 16.58
C ASN A 370 -12.93 24.49 15.69
N VAL A 371 -12.29 23.74 14.79
CA VAL A 371 -11.29 24.27 13.87
C VAL A 371 -11.68 23.98 12.42
N PRO A 372 -11.61 24.99 11.53
CA PRO A 372 -11.86 24.78 10.10
C PRO A 372 -10.93 23.73 9.50
N MET A 373 -11.47 22.88 8.61
CA MET A 373 -10.69 21.84 7.93
C MET A 373 -9.47 22.41 7.19
N GLU A 374 -9.60 23.59 6.59
CA GLU A 374 -8.49 24.29 5.94
C GLU A 374 -7.30 24.52 6.88
N GLU A 375 -7.55 24.96 8.12
CA GLU A 375 -6.48 25.15 9.10
C GLU A 375 -5.82 23.82 9.47
N ILE A 376 -6.60 22.75 9.61
CA ILE A 376 -6.09 21.40 9.91
C ILE A 376 -5.17 20.89 8.80
N VAL A 377 -5.63 20.92 7.56
CA VAL A 377 -4.84 20.46 6.41
C VAL A 377 -3.57 21.29 6.25
N ARG A 378 -3.64 22.62 6.40
CA ARG A 378 -2.46 23.50 6.35
C ARG A 378 -1.48 23.21 7.47
N ALA A 379 -1.95 22.95 8.69
CA ALA A 379 -1.07 22.67 9.83
C ALA A 379 -0.27 21.39 9.63
N PHE A 380 -0.89 20.30 9.16
CA PHE A 380 -0.19 19.05 8.88
C PHE A 380 0.77 19.16 7.69
N ASN A 381 0.42 19.92 6.66
CA ASN A 381 1.32 20.21 5.55
C ASN A 381 2.53 21.01 6.00
N TYR A 382 2.34 22.02 6.85
CA TYR A 382 3.45 22.76 7.45
C TYR A 382 4.39 21.84 8.24
N VAL A 383 3.85 20.90 9.04
CA VAL A 383 4.65 19.90 9.76
C VAL A 383 5.48 19.04 8.80
N ILE A 384 4.93 18.66 7.65
CA ILE A 384 5.64 17.92 6.60
C ILE A 384 6.72 18.80 5.94
N ASP A 385 6.40 20.05 5.59
CA ASP A 385 7.34 20.99 4.97
C ASP A 385 8.53 21.32 5.87
N GLN A 386 8.34 21.32 7.20
CA GLN A 386 9.42 21.46 8.18
C GLN A 386 10.31 20.20 8.31
N GLY A 387 9.93 19.09 7.67
CA GLY A 387 10.62 17.80 7.76
C GLY A 387 10.38 17.08 9.09
N TRP A 388 9.37 17.47 9.87
CA TRP A 388 9.04 16.85 11.16
C TRP A 388 8.20 15.58 11.01
N ALA A 389 7.51 15.44 9.87
CA ALA A 389 6.85 14.20 9.47
C ALA A 389 7.02 13.95 7.97
N HIS A 390 6.98 12.69 7.52
CA HIS A 390 6.94 12.37 6.09
C HIS A 390 5.52 12.36 5.52
N TYR A 391 4.57 11.87 6.30
CA TYR A 391 3.17 11.77 5.94
C TYR A 391 2.28 12.19 7.10
N TRP A 392 1.00 12.43 6.82
CA TRP A 392 -0.02 12.59 7.84
C TRP A 392 -1.24 11.72 7.59
N GLY A 393 -1.99 11.46 8.65
CA GLY A 393 -3.22 10.67 8.61
C GLY A 393 -4.26 11.17 9.61
N THR A 394 -5.44 10.56 9.59
CA THR A 394 -6.55 10.86 10.48
C THR A 394 -6.79 9.71 11.47
N SER A 395 -7.50 9.95 12.58
CA SER A 395 -7.87 8.89 13.52
C SER A 395 -9.24 9.12 14.13
N GLU A 396 -10.13 8.15 13.97
CA GLU A 396 -11.54 8.20 14.36
C GLU A 396 -12.32 9.33 13.67
N TRP A 397 -11.99 9.62 12.42
CA TRP A 397 -12.72 10.58 11.60
C TRP A 397 -13.83 9.88 10.81
N THR A 398 -14.94 10.56 10.57
CA THR A 398 -16.00 10.08 9.67
C THR A 398 -15.53 10.14 8.22
N ALA A 399 -16.19 9.36 7.35
CA ALA A 399 -15.87 9.38 5.93
C ALA A 399 -16.05 10.77 5.30
N ARG A 400 -17.02 11.54 5.80
CA ARG A 400 -17.26 12.93 5.38
C ARG A 400 -16.10 13.85 5.73
N GLU A 401 -15.56 13.75 6.94
CA GLU A 401 -14.45 14.61 7.38
C GLU A 401 -13.16 14.27 6.61
N ILE A 402 -12.92 12.99 6.33
CA ILE A 402 -11.79 12.56 5.49
C ILE A 402 -11.96 13.07 4.04
N GLU A 403 -13.16 12.93 3.47
CA GLU A 403 -13.49 13.47 2.14
C GLU A 403 -13.26 15.00 2.09
N GLU A 404 -13.69 15.74 3.12
CA GLU A 404 -13.47 17.19 3.23
C GLU A 404 -11.97 17.53 3.29
N ALA A 405 -11.17 16.76 4.04
CA ALA A 405 -9.71 16.93 4.08
C ALA A 405 -9.08 16.72 2.69
N HIS A 406 -9.46 15.66 1.97
CA HIS A 406 -9.01 15.43 0.59
C HIS A 406 -9.43 16.57 -0.36
N HIS A 407 -10.67 17.06 -0.23
CA HIS A 407 -11.17 18.18 -1.03
C HIS A 407 -10.35 19.46 -0.79
N VAL A 408 -10.15 19.83 0.47
CA VAL A 408 -9.35 20.99 0.87
C VAL A 408 -7.92 20.86 0.39
N ALA A 409 -7.29 19.69 0.59
CA ALA A 409 -5.93 19.43 0.14
C ALA A 409 -5.80 19.60 -1.38
N THR A 410 -6.73 19.03 -2.14
CA THR A 410 -6.78 19.16 -3.61
C THR A 410 -6.95 20.63 -4.04
N LYS A 411 -7.90 21.35 -3.43
CA LYS A 411 -8.20 22.76 -3.75
C LYS A 411 -7.00 23.68 -3.51
N LEU A 412 -6.22 23.38 -2.47
CA LEU A 412 -5.10 24.22 -2.04
C LEU A 412 -3.74 23.70 -2.54
N ASN A 413 -3.72 22.63 -3.35
CA ASN A 413 -2.52 21.95 -3.81
C ASN A 413 -1.60 21.52 -2.65
N LEU A 414 -2.20 20.91 -1.63
CA LEU A 414 -1.56 20.39 -0.42
C LEU A 414 -1.64 18.86 -0.39
N ILE A 415 -0.82 18.24 0.47
CA ILE A 415 -0.78 16.80 0.73
C ILE A 415 -2.03 16.42 1.54
N ALA A 416 -2.79 15.45 1.03
CA ALA A 416 -3.96 14.85 1.67
C ALA A 416 -3.55 13.73 2.66
N PRO A 417 -4.42 13.33 3.62
CA PRO A 417 -4.07 12.26 4.55
C PRO A 417 -3.93 10.92 3.82
N ILE A 418 -2.94 10.12 4.20
CA ILE A 418 -2.63 8.84 3.52
C ILE A 418 -3.31 7.63 4.16
N ALA A 419 -3.76 7.77 5.40
CA ALA A 419 -4.30 6.67 6.18
C ALA A 419 -5.29 7.17 7.24
N GLU A 420 -6.24 6.31 7.58
CA GLU A 420 -7.15 6.49 8.71
C GLU A 420 -6.84 5.44 9.78
N GLN A 421 -6.63 5.90 11.03
CA GLN A 421 -6.41 5.05 12.17
C GLN A 421 -7.70 4.85 12.97
N CYS A 422 -8.42 3.76 12.67
CA CYS A 422 -9.77 3.48 13.20
C CYS A 422 -9.85 2.19 14.03
N GLN A 423 -10.83 2.10 14.93
CA GLN A 423 -11.16 0.85 15.60
C GLN A 423 -11.73 -0.16 14.60
N HIS A 424 -11.17 -1.36 14.58
CA HIS A 424 -11.72 -2.48 13.81
C HIS A 424 -11.51 -3.78 14.57
N SER A 425 -12.62 -4.43 14.91
CA SER A 425 -12.65 -5.73 15.58
C SER A 425 -13.85 -6.53 15.07
N MET A 426 -13.94 -7.80 15.46
CA MET A 426 -15.12 -8.62 15.17
C MET A 426 -16.44 -8.02 15.73
N PHE A 427 -16.37 -7.08 16.68
CA PHE A 427 -17.54 -6.39 17.23
C PHE A 427 -17.73 -4.95 16.72
N THR A 428 -16.73 -4.37 16.05
CA THR A 428 -16.74 -2.98 15.57
C THR A 428 -16.34 -2.95 14.10
N ARG A 429 -17.35 -2.90 13.20
CA ARG A 429 -17.20 -3.16 11.76
C ARG A 429 -17.67 -2.04 10.83
N GLU A 430 -18.65 -1.23 11.26
CA GLU A 430 -19.41 -0.31 10.38
C GLU A 430 -18.51 0.66 9.61
N ARG A 431 -17.56 1.32 10.27
CA ARG A 431 -16.65 2.27 9.60
C ARG A 431 -15.72 1.60 8.58
N PRO A 432 -14.84 0.67 9.00
CA PRO A 432 -13.83 0.09 8.12
C PRO A 432 -14.40 -0.81 7.02
N GLU A 433 -15.58 -1.42 7.18
CA GLU A 433 -16.16 -2.32 6.19
C GLU A 433 -17.23 -1.67 5.30
N LYS A 434 -17.81 -0.53 5.71
CA LYS A 434 -18.90 0.12 4.96
C LYS A 434 -18.73 1.62 4.81
N GLU A 435 -18.60 2.38 5.89
CA GLU A 435 -18.54 3.86 5.81
C GLU A 435 -17.39 4.34 4.90
N TYR A 436 -16.23 3.71 5.00
CA TYR A 436 -15.03 4.07 4.26
C TYR A 436 -14.95 3.49 2.84
N HIS A 437 -15.94 2.71 2.40
CA HIS A 437 -15.91 2.01 1.11
C HIS A 437 -15.54 2.92 -0.07
N ASN A 438 -16.14 4.11 -0.13
CA ASN A 438 -15.89 5.08 -1.19
C ASN A 438 -14.51 5.74 -1.08
N LEU A 439 -13.95 5.89 0.12
CA LEU A 439 -12.62 6.45 0.33
C LEU A 439 -11.53 5.50 -0.17
N TYR A 440 -11.70 4.19 0.05
CA TYR A 440 -10.81 3.17 -0.52
C TYR A 440 -10.81 3.23 -2.05
N LYS A 441 -12.00 3.26 -2.66
CA LYS A 441 -12.15 3.32 -4.12
C LYS A 441 -11.59 4.60 -4.73
N LYS A 442 -11.84 5.75 -4.08
CA LYS A 442 -11.54 7.08 -4.65
C LYS A 442 -10.10 7.53 -4.39
N TYR A 443 -9.58 7.26 -3.20
CA TYR A 443 -8.27 7.77 -2.77
C TYR A 443 -7.25 6.67 -2.49
N GLY A 444 -7.61 5.39 -2.62
CA GLY A 444 -6.74 4.29 -2.24
C GLY A 444 -6.43 4.26 -0.74
N LEU A 445 -7.28 4.87 0.11
CA LEU A 445 -7.05 5.01 1.55
C LEU A 445 -6.74 3.65 2.20
N GLY A 446 -5.70 3.60 3.03
CA GLY A 446 -5.41 2.43 3.88
C GLY A 446 -5.84 2.66 5.33
N THR A 447 -6.21 1.61 6.05
CA THR A 447 -6.48 1.70 7.49
C THR A 447 -5.33 1.18 8.35
N THR A 448 -5.06 1.92 9.43
CA THR A 448 -4.21 1.49 10.55
C THR A 448 -5.16 1.10 11.68
N THR A 449 -5.48 -0.18 11.86
CA THR A 449 -6.55 -0.55 12.80
C THR A 449 -6.04 -0.68 14.23
N PHE A 450 -6.81 -0.22 15.22
CA PHE A 450 -6.50 -0.43 16.63
C PHE A 450 -7.62 -1.18 17.37
N SER A 451 -7.31 -1.63 18.59
CA SER A 451 -8.24 -2.38 19.46
C SER A 451 -8.86 -3.60 18.80
N SER A 452 -8.13 -4.29 17.92
CA SER A 452 -8.62 -5.45 17.18
C SER A 452 -8.92 -6.68 18.03
N LEU A 453 -8.41 -6.71 19.27
CA LEU A 453 -8.80 -7.68 20.30
C LEU A 453 -9.91 -7.17 21.23
N GLU A 454 -10.55 -6.05 20.90
CA GLU A 454 -11.60 -5.39 21.69
C GLU A 454 -11.14 -5.20 23.17
N PHE A 455 -10.01 -4.53 23.33
CA PHE A 455 -9.34 -4.29 24.63
C PHE A 455 -8.95 -5.58 25.40
N GLY A 456 -8.97 -6.73 24.74
CA GLY A 456 -8.66 -8.04 25.31
C GLY A 456 -9.88 -8.97 25.44
N LEU A 457 -11.08 -8.51 25.11
CA LEU A 457 -12.30 -9.33 25.13
C LEU A 457 -12.22 -10.50 24.14
N LEU A 458 -11.70 -10.26 22.94
CA LEU A 458 -11.50 -11.29 21.90
C LEU A 458 -10.28 -12.19 22.16
N THR A 459 -9.91 -12.38 23.43
CA THR A 459 -8.93 -13.40 23.84
C THR A 459 -9.58 -14.54 24.62
N GLY A 460 -10.88 -14.41 24.97
CA GLY A 460 -11.59 -15.35 25.83
C GLY A 460 -11.28 -15.22 27.32
N LYS A 461 -10.30 -14.41 27.73
CA LYS A 461 -9.86 -14.30 29.14
C LYS A 461 -10.94 -13.76 30.10
N TYR A 462 -11.99 -13.14 29.57
CA TYR A 462 -13.10 -12.60 30.37
C TYR A 462 -14.36 -13.47 30.32
N ASN A 463 -14.29 -14.69 29.77
CA ASN A 463 -15.44 -15.57 29.64
C ASN A 463 -16.08 -15.94 30.98
N ASP A 464 -15.29 -15.99 32.05
CA ASP A 464 -15.69 -16.44 33.40
C ASP A 464 -15.50 -15.35 34.47
N GLY A 465 -15.50 -14.07 34.06
CA GLY A 465 -15.33 -12.92 34.97
C GLY A 465 -14.13 -12.04 34.59
N ILE A 466 -13.69 -11.17 35.50
CA ILE A 466 -12.55 -10.27 35.27
C ILE A 466 -11.37 -10.72 36.13
N PRO A 467 -10.37 -11.42 35.55
CA PRO A 467 -9.20 -11.84 36.31
C PRO A 467 -8.37 -10.65 36.81
N GLU A 468 -7.68 -10.84 37.93
CA GLU A 468 -6.71 -9.87 38.46
C GLU A 468 -5.52 -9.70 37.49
N GLY A 469 -4.90 -8.52 37.49
CA GLY A 469 -3.77 -8.21 36.62
C GLY A 469 -4.14 -8.04 35.13
N THR A 470 -5.43 -8.05 34.79
CA THR A 470 -5.91 -7.78 33.44
C THR A 470 -6.14 -6.28 33.22
N ARG A 471 -6.31 -5.89 31.95
CA ARG A 471 -6.58 -4.49 31.59
C ARG A 471 -7.83 -3.95 32.29
N PHE A 472 -8.89 -4.76 32.38
CA PHE A 472 -10.15 -4.35 33.02
C PHE A 472 -10.03 -4.23 34.54
N SER A 473 -9.18 -5.03 35.19
CA SER A 473 -8.94 -4.89 36.63
C SER A 473 -7.99 -3.72 36.95
N GLN A 474 -6.96 -3.48 36.13
CA GLN A 474 -5.93 -2.46 36.39
C GLN A 474 -6.34 -1.03 36.01
N HIS A 475 -7.27 -0.89 35.06
CA HIS A 475 -7.70 0.40 34.51
C HIS A 475 -9.22 0.58 34.65
N SER A 476 -9.73 0.37 35.87
CA SER A 476 -11.17 0.43 36.16
C SER A 476 -11.79 1.81 35.94
N GLY A 477 -11.00 2.89 36.02
CA GLY A 477 -11.43 4.24 35.68
C GLY A 477 -11.72 4.40 34.18
N GLU A 478 -10.84 3.89 33.32
CA GLU A 478 -10.97 3.96 31.86
C GLU A 478 -11.98 2.94 31.31
N PHE A 479 -12.08 1.74 31.88
CA PHE A 479 -12.93 0.66 31.38
C PHE A 479 -14.19 0.39 32.21
N GLY A 480 -14.46 1.15 33.27
CA GLY A 480 -15.56 0.87 34.20
C GLY A 480 -16.93 0.77 33.51
N ARG A 481 -17.18 1.57 32.46
CA ARG A 481 -18.41 1.45 31.66
C ARG A 481 -18.48 0.13 30.89
N LEU A 482 -17.38 -0.26 30.25
CA LEU A 482 -17.31 -1.51 29.49
C LEU A 482 -17.44 -2.74 30.40
N VAL A 483 -16.81 -2.69 31.58
CA VAL A 483 -16.95 -3.73 32.61
C VAL A 483 -18.40 -3.89 33.05
N LYS A 484 -19.11 -2.79 33.35
CA LYS A 484 -20.54 -2.84 33.69
C LYS A 484 -21.40 -3.34 32.53
N GLU A 485 -21.04 -3.02 31.29
CA GLU A 485 -21.76 -3.51 30.11
C GLU A 485 -21.70 -5.04 30.00
N LEU A 486 -20.59 -5.67 30.40
CA LEU A 486 -20.46 -7.14 30.40
C LEU A 486 -21.51 -7.85 31.28
N GLU A 487 -22.05 -7.17 32.29
CA GLU A 487 -23.07 -7.73 33.19
C GLU A 487 -24.49 -7.67 32.59
N THR A 488 -24.68 -6.85 31.55
CA THR A 488 -25.96 -6.72 30.83
C THR A 488 -26.18 -7.87 29.85
N ASP A 489 -27.40 -8.04 29.35
CA ASP A 489 -27.70 -9.09 28.35
C ASP A 489 -26.90 -8.90 27.05
N VAL A 490 -26.63 -7.66 26.65
CA VAL A 490 -25.77 -7.34 25.50
C VAL A 490 -24.33 -7.82 25.75
N GLY A 491 -23.82 -7.60 26.96
CA GLY A 491 -22.50 -8.06 27.38
C GLY A 491 -22.39 -9.58 27.44
N LYS A 492 -23.38 -10.24 28.05
CA LYS A 492 -23.46 -11.71 28.10
C LYS A 492 -23.53 -12.32 26.71
N GLU A 493 -24.27 -11.70 25.79
CA GLU A 493 -24.33 -12.14 24.40
C GLU A 493 -22.99 -11.98 23.68
N LYS A 494 -22.25 -10.89 23.93
CA LYS A 494 -20.86 -10.75 23.44
C LYS A 494 -19.98 -11.88 23.97
N ILE A 495 -20.07 -12.22 25.26
CA ILE A 495 -19.31 -13.32 25.86
C ILE A 495 -19.70 -14.68 25.25
N ARG A 496 -20.99 -14.94 25.03
CA ARG A 496 -21.46 -16.17 24.35
C ARG A 496 -20.81 -16.30 22.97
N LYS A 497 -20.82 -15.22 22.18
CA LYS A 497 -20.16 -15.18 20.86
C LYS A 497 -18.66 -15.43 20.95
N VAL A 498 -17.98 -14.83 21.94
CA VAL A 498 -16.55 -15.09 22.16
C VAL A 498 -16.29 -16.57 22.48
N ARG A 499 -17.14 -17.22 23.30
CA ARG A 499 -17.03 -18.67 23.59
C ARG A 499 -17.17 -19.51 22.33
N GLU A 500 -18.17 -19.22 21.49
CA GLU A 500 -18.37 -19.94 20.22
C GLU A 500 -17.23 -19.74 19.23
N LEU A 501 -16.72 -18.51 19.10
CA LEU A 501 -15.54 -18.25 18.28
C LEU A 501 -14.29 -18.93 18.86
N THR A 502 -14.18 -19.04 20.18
CA THR A 502 -13.08 -19.76 20.83
C THR A 502 -13.13 -21.25 20.50
N ALA A 503 -14.33 -21.86 20.54
CA ALA A 503 -14.53 -23.24 20.13
C ALA A 503 -14.17 -23.43 18.64
N LEU A 504 -14.64 -22.55 17.76
CA LEU A 504 -14.30 -22.57 16.33
C LEU A 504 -12.78 -22.46 16.10
N ALA A 505 -12.10 -21.55 16.81
CA ALA A 505 -10.65 -21.37 16.72
C ALA A 505 -9.90 -22.64 17.13
N HIS A 506 -10.31 -23.26 18.23
CA HIS A 506 -9.68 -24.45 18.78
C HIS A 506 -9.96 -25.67 17.90
N ASP A 507 -11.24 -25.99 17.70
CA ASP A 507 -11.68 -27.27 17.14
C ASP A 507 -11.39 -27.37 15.64
N GLU A 508 -11.60 -26.29 14.87
CA GLU A 508 -11.47 -26.32 13.41
C GLU A 508 -10.15 -25.74 12.90
N LEU A 509 -9.57 -24.75 13.59
CA LEU A 509 -8.39 -24.02 13.09
C LEU A 509 -7.10 -24.33 13.84
N GLN A 510 -7.20 -25.02 14.98
CA GLN A 510 -6.09 -25.37 15.87
C GLN A 510 -5.29 -24.12 16.26
N THR A 511 -6.00 -23.08 16.68
CA THR A 511 -5.42 -21.76 17.03
C THR A 511 -6.13 -21.13 18.24
N THR A 512 -5.58 -20.01 18.73
CA THR A 512 -6.17 -19.25 19.84
C THR A 512 -7.19 -18.23 19.36
N MET A 513 -8.13 -17.86 20.24
CA MET A 513 -9.13 -16.83 19.95
C MET A 513 -8.49 -15.49 19.55
N SER A 514 -7.37 -15.12 20.18
CA SER A 514 -6.61 -13.92 19.83
C SER A 514 -6.03 -13.98 18.42
N ALA A 515 -5.42 -15.10 18.04
CA ALA A 515 -4.87 -15.27 16.70
C ALA A 515 -5.97 -15.28 15.63
N LEU A 516 -7.12 -15.91 15.90
CA LEU A 516 -8.29 -15.86 15.03
C LEU A 516 -8.81 -14.43 14.83
N ALA A 517 -9.02 -13.68 15.91
CA ALA A 517 -9.51 -12.30 15.85
C ALA A 517 -8.58 -11.38 15.05
N LEU A 518 -7.27 -11.48 15.29
CA LEU A 518 -6.27 -10.70 14.56
C LEU A 518 -6.17 -11.10 13.09
N ALA A 519 -6.21 -12.40 12.78
CA ALA A 519 -6.20 -12.90 11.41
C ALA A 519 -7.43 -12.45 10.63
N TRP A 520 -8.60 -12.40 11.28
CA TRP A 520 -9.84 -11.93 10.68
C TRP A 520 -9.76 -10.45 10.28
N VAL A 521 -9.26 -9.58 11.17
CA VAL A 521 -9.05 -8.15 10.84
C VAL A 521 -7.99 -8.00 9.73
N ALA A 522 -6.89 -8.75 9.85
CA ALA A 522 -5.80 -8.77 8.88
C ALA A 522 -6.21 -9.28 7.48
N LYS A 523 -7.32 -10.01 7.36
CA LYS A 523 -7.85 -10.47 6.07
C LYS A 523 -8.51 -9.35 5.27
N ASN A 524 -8.94 -8.25 5.91
CA ASN A 524 -9.51 -7.11 5.19
C ASN A 524 -8.43 -6.45 4.32
N THR A 525 -8.69 -6.37 3.02
CA THR A 525 -7.74 -5.85 2.02
C THR A 525 -7.45 -4.37 2.17
N ASN A 526 -8.34 -3.61 2.83
CA ASN A 526 -8.15 -2.18 3.08
C ASN A 526 -7.37 -1.91 4.38
N THR A 527 -7.11 -2.95 5.18
CA THR A 527 -6.31 -2.84 6.41
C THR A 527 -4.83 -2.95 6.08
N SER A 528 -4.08 -1.85 6.20
CA SER A 528 -2.64 -1.82 5.95
C SER A 528 -1.85 -2.41 7.10
N THR A 529 -2.22 -2.06 8.33
CA THR A 529 -1.57 -2.60 9.54
C THR A 529 -2.55 -2.71 10.71
N VAL A 530 -2.31 -3.69 11.58
CA VAL A 530 -3.08 -3.94 12.79
C VAL A 530 -2.19 -3.65 14.01
N ILE A 531 -2.54 -2.61 14.76
CA ILE A 531 -1.80 -2.20 15.97
C ILE A 531 -2.07 -3.19 17.09
N LEU A 532 -1.03 -3.94 17.45
CA LEU A 532 -1.03 -4.85 18.59
C LEU A 532 -0.77 -4.08 19.88
N GLY A 533 -1.43 -4.52 20.96
CA GLY A 533 -1.06 -4.16 22.32
C GLY A 533 -0.52 -5.39 23.04
N ALA A 534 0.59 -5.24 23.76
CA ALA A 534 1.18 -6.32 24.56
C ALA A 534 1.69 -5.79 25.90
N SER A 535 1.56 -6.62 26.93
CA SER A 535 2.10 -6.38 28.27
C SER A 535 3.25 -7.34 28.62
N LYS A 536 3.61 -8.23 27.71
CA LYS A 536 4.74 -9.15 27.83
C LYS A 536 5.17 -9.68 26.45
N PRO A 537 6.46 -10.04 26.25
CA PRO A 537 6.98 -10.52 24.98
C PRO A 537 6.20 -11.69 24.35
N GLU A 538 5.73 -12.63 25.18
CA GLU A 538 5.06 -13.85 24.69
C GLU A 538 3.74 -13.52 23.98
N GLN A 539 3.08 -12.42 24.35
CA GLN A 539 1.87 -11.98 23.67
C GLN A 539 2.16 -11.50 22.25
N ILE A 540 3.34 -10.96 21.96
CA ILE A 540 3.73 -10.59 20.59
C ILE A 540 3.80 -11.84 19.73
N LEU A 541 4.54 -12.85 20.18
CA LEU A 541 4.71 -14.11 19.46
C LEU A 541 3.38 -14.86 19.30
N GLU A 542 2.54 -14.87 20.33
CA GLU A 542 1.20 -15.47 20.27
C GLU A 542 0.30 -14.74 19.27
N ASN A 543 0.29 -13.40 19.28
CA ASN A 543 -0.48 -12.59 18.34
C ASN A 543 -0.03 -12.83 16.89
N LEU A 544 1.26 -13.03 16.65
CA LEU A 544 1.82 -13.29 15.32
C LEU A 544 1.44 -14.65 14.73
N LYS A 545 0.94 -15.60 15.54
CA LYS A 545 0.33 -16.84 15.02
C LYS A 545 -0.87 -16.55 14.12
N ALA A 546 -1.46 -15.36 14.18
CA ALA A 546 -2.46 -14.89 13.23
C ALA A 546 -2.01 -15.04 11.77
N LEU A 547 -0.71 -14.90 11.48
CA LEU A 547 -0.15 -15.09 10.13
C LEU A 547 -0.41 -16.50 9.57
N GLU A 548 -0.38 -17.51 10.45
CA GLU A 548 -0.65 -18.92 10.09
C GLU A 548 -2.16 -19.19 9.92
N VAL A 549 -3.00 -18.33 10.50
CA VAL A 549 -4.47 -18.47 10.48
C VAL A 549 -5.08 -17.80 9.26
N ILE A 550 -4.55 -16.66 8.79
CA ILE A 550 -5.03 -15.93 7.61
C ILE A 550 -5.34 -16.86 6.41
N PRO A 551 -4.44 -17.76 5.97
CA PRO A 551 -4.72 -18.64 4.83
C PRO A 551 -5.80 -19.71 5.12
N LYS A 552 -6.07 -20.02 6.40
CA LYS A 552 -7.10 -20.98 6.83
C LYS A 552 -8.50 -20.38 6.89
N LEU A 553 -8.64 -19.06 6.82
CA LEU A 553 -9.94 -18.38 6.83
C LEU A 553 -10.63 -18.53 5.46
N THR A 554 -11.09 -19.73 5.12
CA THR A 554 -11.83 -20.00 3.88
C THR A 554 -13.20 -19.30 3.89
N PRO A 555 -13.89 -19.16 2.74
CA PRO A 555 -15.25 -18.62 2.70
C PRO A 555 -16.21 -19.31 3.67
N GLU A 556 -16.08 -20.63 3.85
CA GLU A 556 -16.90 -21.41 4.77
C GLU A 556 -16.63 -21.04 6.23
N ILE A 557 -15.36 -20.86 6.61
CA ILE A 557 -14.99 -20.41 7.96
C ILE A 557 -15.47 -18.97 8.19
N MET A 558 -15.32 -18.09 7.20
CA MET A 558 -15.81 -16.71 7.30
C MET A 558 -17.32 -16.64 7.48
N ASP A 559 -18.09 -17.46 6.77
CA ASP A 559 -19.55 -17.56 6.94
C ASP A 559 -19.93 -18.07 8.34
N LYS A 560 -19.20 -19.04 8.89
CA LYS A 560 -19.41 -19.47 10.30
C LYS A 560 -19.16 -18.32 11.28
N ILE A 561 -18.06 -17.57 11.11
CA ILE A 561 -17.74 -16.41 11.94
C ILE A 561 -18.85 -15.36 11.85
N ASP A 562 -19.28 -15.02 10.63
CA ASP A 562 -20.34 -14.01 10.42
C ASP A 562 -21.68 -14.46 11.00
N LYS A 563 -22.01 -15.75 10.97
CA LYS A 563 -23.21 -16.30 11.64
C LYS A 563 -23.14 -16.18 13.15
N ILE A 564 -21.99 -16.49 13.76
CA ILE A 564 -21.81 -16.34 15.22
C ILE A 564 -21.92 -14.86 15.61
N LEU A 565 -21.23 -13.98 14.87
CA LEU A 565 -21.19 -12.56 15.18
C LEU A 565 -22.53 -11.87 14.90
N ASN A 566 -23.23 -12.27 13.84
CA ASN A 566 -24.50 -11.73 13.36
C ASN A 566 -24.53 -10.19 13.38
N ASN A 567 -23.48 -9.57 12.86
CA ASN A 567 -23.28 -8.12 12.87
C ASN A 567 -22.61 -7.59 11.59
N THR A 568 -22.63 -8.38 10.50
CA THR A 568 -22.08 -7.97 9.20
C THR A 568 -22.77 -6.68 8.76
N PRO A 569 -22.01 -5.61 8.43
CA PRO A 569 -22.61 -4.36 7.97
C PRO A 569 -23.50 -4.58 6.75
N ALA A 570 -24.69 -3.97 6.78
CA ALA A 570 -25.64 -4.09 5.68
C ALA A 570 -25.04 -3.53 4.38
N ALA A 571 -25.15 -4.28 3.28
CA ALA A 571 -24.74 -3.82 1.97
C ALA A 571 -25.47 -2.53 1.56
N PHE A 572 -24.86 -1.73 0.68
CA PHE A 572 -25.51 -0.56 0.12
C PHE A 572 -26.78 -0.98 -0.66
N PRO A 573 -27.92 -0.30 -0.47
CA PRO A 573 -29.14 -0.63 -1.18
C PRO A 573 -28.92 -0.41 -2.68
N THR A 574 -29.12 -1.47 -3.47
CA THR A 574 -29.01 -1.39 -4.93
C THR A 574 -30.30 -0.87 -5.58
N TYR A 575 -31.40 -0.79 -4.82
CA TYR A 575 -32.73 -0.42 -5.32
C TYR A 575 -33.13 -1.17 -6.60
N GLY A 576 -32.73 -2.44 -6.71
CA GLY A 576 -32.97 -3.30 -7.87
C GLY A 576 -32.06 -3.06 -9.07
N ARG A 577 -31.02 -2.22 -8.94
CA ARG A 577 -30.04 -1.94 -10.00
C ARG A 577 -28.81 -2.85 -9.89
N PRO A 578 -28.18 -3.24 -11.01
CA PRO A 578 -26.90 -3.95 -10.97
C PRO A 578 -25.81 -3.11 -10.31
N VAL A 579 -24.82 -3.78 -9.71
CA VAL A 579 -23.65 -3.12 -9.12
C VAL A 579 -22.76 -2.61 -10.24
N LEU A 580 -22.32 -1.36 -10.15
CA LEU A 580 -21.39 -0.80 -11.13
C LEU A 580 -19.97 -1.36 -10.94
N ASP A 581 -19.28 -1.65 -12.03
CA ASP A 581 -17.86 -1.95 -12.03
C ASP A 581 -17.01 -0.75 -11.55
N ARG A 582 -15.69 -0.96 -11.44
CA ARG A 582 -14.78 0.10 -10.99
C ARG A 582 -14.81 1.37 -11.87
N PHE A 583 -15.28 1.27 -13.10
CA PHE A 583 -15.41 2.35 -14.08
C PHE A 583 -16.82 2.96 -14.15
N GLY A 584 -17.74 2.49 -13.31
CA GLY A 584 -19.11 3.02 -13.29
C GLY A 584 -20.03 2.42 -14.35
N ARG A 585 -19.69 1.25 -14.91
CA ARG A 585 -20.51 0.54 -15.90
C ARG A 585 -21.31 -0.58 -15.25
N ILE A 586 -22.46 -0.91 -15.80
CA ILE A 586 -23.30 -2.05 -15.38
C ILE A 586 -22.62 -3.37 -15.70
#